data_AF-A0A970YBK8-F1
#
_entry.id   AF-A0A970YBK8-F1
#
_cell.length_a   1.000
_cell.length_b   1.000
_cell.length_c   1.000
_cell.angle_alpha   90.00
_cell.angle_beta   90.00
_cell.angle_gamma   90.00
#
_symmetry.space_group_name_H-M   'P 1'
#
loop_
_entity.id
_entity.type
_entity.pdbx_description
1 polymer ?
#
loop_
_entity_poly.entity_id
_entity_poly.type
_entity_poly.pdbx_seq_one_letter_code
_entity_poly.pdbx_strand_id
1 'polypeptide(L)'
;MCGKDKEVRLEILEPKGVLNDPKREGLSNTRLDTLDGKTIALMGIHVDDLHSFGSDLFFDILAEMLTEKYPTIKIVRFWSFGSPNARVNADEIAAACDGWVEGVKEAITQGRRDVGVFMERAGRPGVSICSDVLEPAKRALADLNGMPAARLVTVPATDYCVAKRDRELMMPVVAAVFDKIVSALTDPLTEEEKRSFEMQYDYSNKVFTGSSIFEVNEKFQQYCEKNALSDGLAVLPPTPEAVEWMLTGTTYPRDKVIGLMYPKKGIATVEKIAISAVMAGARPEYLPVIITIIETITAKNFNQFHIVNEILPVIFISGPIIKELGLNNKIGYLAPGHRINSTIGRAVLLCMINIGWRDMKIYSSPGGPGQPAAYANQIIVENQDESPWESWAEQNGYGPDESIVTACEETGRFGFATECMSNATFEERSANLSRLFSRKGGIFTGFGMPTDGKDVRHMVVLHPTMAHQIANAGMSKRDFIQYLYDQNVIDWDRMTPEQREALKAELEQENTTAHNKMYVLSPDDVKPGLHREPFSVPEHVLVMVAGAGSGNSFVYQTVVGSTSSHAEEVEEPRPYMNKVIRGAALTKYGR
;
A
#
# COMPACT_ATOMS: atom_id res chain seq x y z
N MET A 1 -20.35 -54.15 -15.50
CA MET A 1 -20.79 -53.94 -14.10
C MET A 1 -19.56 -53.87 -13.20
N CYS A 2 -19.18 -52.66 -12.79
CA CYS A 2 -18.19 -52.31 -11.76
C CYS A 2 -18.24 -50.77 -11.66
N GLY A 3 -18.57 -50.07 -10.59
CA GLY A 3 -19.30 -50.35 -9.35
C GLY A 3 -19.99 -49.02 -8.98
N LYS A 4 -21.03 -49.11 -8.14
CA LYS A 4 -21.89 -48.00 -7.69
C LYS A 4 -21.14 -46.70 -7.34
N ASP A 5 -21.74 -45.59 -7.75
CA ASP A 5 -21.67 -44.23 -7.19
C ASP A 5 -20.82 -44.10 -5.91
N LYS A 6 -19.51 -43.90 -6.07
CA LYS A 6 -18.67 -43.48 -4.94
C LYS A 6 -18.79 -41.96 -4.85
N GLU A 7 -19.58 -41.50 -3.90
CA GLU A 7 -19.58 -40.11 -3.47
C GLU A 7 -18.14 -39.71 -3.11
N VAL A 8 -17.61 -38.73 -3.84
CA VAL A 8 -16.32 -38.10 -3.57
C VAL A 8 -16.53 -37.07 -2.47
N ARG A 9 -15.64 -37.05 -1.48
CA ARG A 9 -15.63 -36.08 -0.38
C ARG A 9 -14.32 -35.30 -0.39
N LEU A 10 -14.41 -33.98 -0.36
CA LEU A 10 -13.29 -33.04 -0.22
C LEU A 10 -13.46 -32.27 1.08
N GLU A 11 -12.51 -32.40 1.99
CA GLU A 11 -12.43 -31.59 3.20
C GLU A 11 -11.27 -30.60 3.09
N ILE A 12 -11.53 -29.36 3.46
CA ILE A 12 -10.54 -28.29 3.50
C ILE A 12 -10.41 -27.71 4.91
N LEU A 13 -9.22 -27.21 5.23
CA LEU A 13 -9.05 -26.28 6.34
C LEU A 13 -9.56 -24.90 5.93
N GLU A 14 -10.24 -24.21 6.84
CA GLU A 14 -10.76 -22.86 6.59
C GLU A 14 -9.62 -21.85 6.37
N PRO A 15 -9.54 -21.18 5.20
CA PRO A 15 -8.48 -20.20 4.95
C PRO A 15 -8.57 -18.91 5.77
N LYS A 16 -9.77 -18.43 6.14
CA LYS A 16 -9.90 -17.14 6.84
C LYS A 16 -9.12 -17.10 8.16
N GLY A 17 -8.38 -16.02 8.36
CA GLY A 17 -7.63 -15.78 9.60
C GLY A 17 -8.55 -15.46 10.77
N VAL A 18 -8.21 -15.93 11.97
CA VAL A 18 -8.94 -15.56 13.19
C VAL A 18 -8.70 -14.07 13.47
N LEU A 19 -9.77 -13.30 13.74
CA LEU A 19 -9.62 -11.88 14.06
C LEU A 19 -9.01 -11.67 15.45
N ASN A 20 -8.07 -10.73 15.54
CA ASN A 20 -7.52 -10.29 16.84
C ASN A 20 -8.55 -9.47 17.66
N ASP A 21 -9.41 -8.70 16.98
CA ASP A 21 -10.46 -7.92 17.63
C ASP A 21 -11.79 -7.99 16.84
N PRO A 22 -12.72 -8.88 17.25
CA PRO A 22 -14.01 -9.03 16.59
C PRO A 22 -15.07 -8.03 17.07
N LYS A 23 -14.79 -7.19 18.08
CA LYS A 23 -15.82 -6.33 18.68
C LYS A 23 -16.23 -5.20 17.73
N ARG A 24 -17.53 -4.93 17.70
CA ARG A 24 -18.16 -3.83 16.95
C ARG A 24 -19.03 -3.03 17.90
N GLU A 25 -18.75 -1.74 17.96
CA GLU A 25 -19.45 -0.75 18.77
C GLU A 25 -20.53 -0.10 17.91
N GLY A 26 -21.74 -0.02 18.45
CA GLY A 26 -22.79 0.82 17.90
C GLY A 26 -22.52 2.30 18.19
N LEU A 27 -23.22 3.16 17.47
CA LEU A 27 -23.25 4.60 17.72
C LEU A 27 -23.97 4.89 19.04
N SER A 28 -23.43 5.81 19.84
CA SER A 28 -23.98 6.17 21.15
C SER A 28 -24.28 7.66 21.31
N ASN A 29 -23.69 8.52 20.48
CA ASN A 29 -23.86 9.97 20.63
C ASN A 29 -25.29 10.40 20.29
N THR A 30 -25.86 11.25 21.14
CA THR A 30 -27.16 11.87 20.86
C THR A 30 -27.02 12.79 19.64
N ARG A 31 -27.90 12.60 18.66
CA ARG A 31 -27.96 13.41 17.45
C ARG A 31 -28.54 14.79 17.77
N LEU A 32 -28.19 15.79 16.97
CA LEU A 32 -28.55 17.18 17.24
C LEU A 32 -30.07 17.37 17.02
N ASP A 33 -30.74 18.02 17.96
CA ASP A 33 -32.16 18.33 17.85
C ASP A 33 -32.44 19.40 16.78
N THR A 34 -31.50 20.32 16.60
CA THR A 34 -31.46 21.35 15.56
C THR A 34 -30.02 21.74 15.28
N LEU A 35 -29.76 22.38 14.13
CA LEU A 35 -28.47 23.01 13.83
C LEU A 35 -28.42 24.50 14.22
N ASP A 36 -29.56 25.11 14.53
CA ASP A 36 -29.58 26.50 15.05
C ASP A 36 -28.87 26.59 16.40
N GLY A 37 -28.04 27.62 16.55
CA GLY A 37 -27.23 27.88 17.73
C GLY A 37 -26.08 26.89 17.95
N LYS A 38 -25.90 25.90 17.07
CA LYS A 38 -24.82 24.91 17.16
C LYS A 38 -23.59 25.37 16.42
N THR A 39 -22.43 24.84 16.82
CA THR A 39 -21.16 24.99 16.11
C THR A 39 -20.81 23.70 15.39
N ILE A 40 -20.72 23.72 14.06
CA ILE A 40 -20.42 22.55 13.23
C ILE A 40 -19.03 22.67 12.59
N ALA A 41 -18.23 21.62 12.76
CA ALA A 41 -16.94 21.48 12.09
C ALA A 41 -17.13 20.96 10.66
N LEU A 42 -16.60 21.66 9.66
CA LEU A 42 -16.43 21.12 8.31
C LEU A 42 -14.96 20.75 8.10
N MET A 43 -14.72 19.46 7.88
CA MET A 43 -13.39 18.85 7.82
C MET A 43 -13.08 18.38 6.40
N GLY A 44 -12.36 19.23 5.65
CA GLY A 44 -11.90 18.93 4.30
C GLY A 44 -10.40 18.73 4.22
N ILE A 45 -9.90 18.23 3.09
CA ILE A 45 -8.48 18.38 2.77
C ILE A 45 -8.30 19.86 2.43
N HIS A 46 -7.82 20.62 3.42
CA HIS A 46 -7.44 22.02 3.27
C HIS A 46 -5.91 22.06 3.28
N VAL A 47 -5.30 22.79 2.36
CA VAL A 47 -3.86 23.05 2.38
C VAL A 47 -3.69 24.52 2.07
N ASP A 48 -3.00 25.24 2.96
CA ASP A 48 -2.93 26.71 2.94
C ASP A 48 -2.40 27.28 1.60
N ASP A 49 -1.72 26.46 0.78
CA ASP A 49 -1.13 26.82 -0.53
C ASP A 49 -1.61 25.97 -1.73
N LEU A 50 -2.59 25.06 -1.58
CA LEU A 50 -3.10 24.25 -2.70
C LEU A 50 -4.62 24.43 -2.86
N HIS A 51 -5.04 25.43 -3.64
CA HIS A 51 -6.43 25.62 -4.10
C HIS A 51 -6.93 24.51 -5.07
N SER A 52 -6.31 23.33 -5.06
CA SER A 52 -6.44 22.30 -6.11
C SER A 52 -7.33 21.12 -5.72
N PHE A 53 -7.85 21.06 -4.49
CA PHE A 53 -8.70 19.97 -4.00
C PHE A 53 -10.18 20.36 -4.01
N GLY A 54 -11.02 19.54 -4.65
CA GLY A 54 -12.45 19.82 -4.81
C GLY A 54 -13.26 19.82 -3.50
N SER A 55 -12.67 19.42 -2.37
CA SER A 55 -13.33 19.42 -1.06
C SER A 55 -13.58 20.83 -0.54
N ASP A 56 -12.71 21.79 -0.85
CA ASP A 56 -12.86 23.16 -0.36
C ASP A 56 -14.09 23.84 -0.98
N LEU A 57 -14.23 23.79 -2.30
CA LEU A 57 -15.39 24.33 -3.02
C LEU A 57 -16.70 23.66 -2.59
N PHE A 58 -16.69 22.34 -2.38
CA PHE A 58 -17.85 21.61 -1.89
C PHE A 58 -18.30 22.16 -0.52
N PHE A 59 -17.36 22.35 0.40
CA PHE A 59 -17.70 22.82 1.73
C PHE A 59 -18.04 24.32 1.79
N ASP A 60 -17.53 25.14 0.87
CA ASP A 60 -17.94 26.55 0.77
C ASP A 60 -19.42 26.65 0.44
N ILE A 61 -19.86 25.92 -0.59
CA ILE A 61 -21.27 25.84 -0.98
C ILE A 61 -22.10 25.23 0.16
N LEU A 62 -21.62 24.17 0.81
CA LEU A 62 -22.34 23.55 1.94
C LEU A 62 -22.51 24.55 3.11
N ALA A 63 -21.47 25.30 3.45
CA ALA A 63 -21.51 26.28 4.52
C ALA A 63 -22.51 27.41 4.24
N GLU A 64 -22.56 27.89 2.99
CA GLU A 64 -23.54 28.88 2.56
C GLU A 64 -24.97 28.35 2.69
N MET A 65 -25.24 27.15 2.17
CA MET A 65 -26.57 26.52 2.26
C MET A 65 -26.99 26.24 3.70
N LEU A 66 -26.06 25.82 4.56
CA LEU A 66 -26.33 25.61 5.99
C LEU A 66 -26.67 26.91 6.70
N THR A 67 -25.93 28.00 6.42
CA THR A 67 -26.15 29.31 7.03
C THR A 67 -27.46 29.94 6.56
N GLU A 68 -27.85 29.72 5.30
CA GLU A 68 -29.16 30.15 4.78
C GLU A 68 -30.32 29.44 5.49
N LYS A 69 -30.22 28.11 5.69
CA LYS A 69 -31.28 27.32 6.34
C LYS A 69 -31.31 27.48 7.86
N TYR A 70 -30.16 27.71 8.50
CA TYR A 70 -29.99 27.83 9.96
C TYR A 70 -29.20 29.11 10.29
N PRO A 71 -29.86 30.28 10.36
CA PRO A 71 -29.17 31.58 10.44
C PRO A 71 -28.27 31.78 11.67
N THR A 72 -28.47 30.98 12.72
CA THR A 72 -27.68 31.07 13.96
C THR A 72 -26.59 29.99 14.08
N ILE A 73 -26.44 29.12 13.08
CA ILE A 73 -25.36 28.13 13.01
C ILE A 73 -24.00 28.83 12.96
N LYS A 74 -23.00 28.22 13.61
CA LYS A 74 -21.59 28.63 13.48
C LYS A 74 -20.83 27.54 12.74
N ILE A 75 -20.16 27.91 11.66
CA ILE A 75 -19.31 26.98 10.90
C ILE A 75 -17.85 27.25 11.23
N VAL A 76 -17.11 26.19 11.54
CA VAL A 76 -15.66 26.24 11.76
C VAL A 76 -14.98 25.26 10.81
N ARG A 77 -13.86 25.67 10.21
CA ARG A 77 -13.06 24.82 9.33
C ARG A 77 -11.92 24.16 10.08
N PHE A 78 -11.76 22.87 9.86
CA PHE A 78 -10.62 22.11 10.33
C PHE A 78 -10.04 21.30 9.17
N TRP A 79 -8.75 20.98 9.27
CA TRP A 79 -8.14 20.02 8.37
C TRP A 79 -8.67 18.62 8.68
N SER A 80 -9.09 17.89 7.64
CA SER A 80 -9.40 16.47 7.74
C SER A 80 -8.12 15.68 7.94
N PHE A 81 -8.08 14.81 8.95
CA PHE A 81 -6.90 13.99 9.21
C PHE A 81 -6.80 12.70 8.37
N GLY A 82 -7.43 12.69 7.19
CA GLY A 82 -7.43 11.53 6.29
C GLY A 82 -6.12 11.25 5.56
N SER A 83 -5.11 12.11 5.71
CA SER A 83 -3.73 11.82 5.29
C SER A 83 -3.01 11.03 6.38
N PRO A 84 -2.14 10.04 6.05
CA PRO A 84 -1.33 9.31 7.03
C PRO A 84 -0.54 10.21 8.02
N ASN A 85 -0.24 11.44 7.61
CA ASN A 85 0.52 12.45 8.35
C ASN A 85 -0.32 13.42 9.19
N ALA A 86 -1.63 13.41 9.05
CA ALA A 86 -2.42 14.49 9.62
C ALA A 86 -2.63 14.30 11.13
N ARG A 87 -2.44 15.39 11.89
CA ARG A 87 -2.65 15.41 13.33
C ARG A 87 -4.10 15.01 13.62
N VAL A 88 -4.28 13.94 14.40
CA VAL A 88 -5.59 13.56 14.92
C VAL A 88 -5.95 14.55 16.03
N ASN A 89 -6.78 15.53 15.70
CA ASN A 89 -7.23 16.61 16.59
C ASN A 89 -8.68 16.41 17.04
N ALA A 90 -9.16 15.16 17.07
CA ALA A 90 -10.56 14.84 17.37
C ALA A 90 -11.03 15.44 18.70
N ASP A 91 -10.21 15.38 19.75
CA ASP A 91 -10.55 15.96 21.06
C ASP A 91 -10.65 17.49 21.03
N GLU A 92 -9.79 18.16 20.26
CA GLU A 92 -9.81 19.62 20.07
C GLU A 92 -11.07 20.06 19.33
N ILE A 93 -11.42 19.35 18.26
CA ILE A 93 -12.65 19.59 17.49
C ILE A 93 -13.88 19.31 18.36
N ALA A 94 -13.88 18.20 19.09
CA ALA A 94 -14.99 17.83 19.97
C ALA A 94 -15.21 18.81 21.14
N ALA A 95 -14.14 19.45 21.62
CA ALA A 95 -14.24 20.50 22.62
C ALA A 95 -14.81 21.81 22.04
N ALA A 96 -14.55 22.10 20.76
CA ALA A 96 -14.95 23.35 20.11
C ALA A 96 -16.30 23.29 19.37
N CYS A 97 -16.80 22.10 19.02
CA CYS A 97 -17.95 21.92 18.14
C CYS A 97 -19.00 20.95 18.73
N ASP A 98 -20.26 21.15 18.33
CA ASP A 98 -21.39 20.32 18.70
C ASP A 98 -21.59 19.12 17.77
N GLY A 99 -21.12 19.23 16.52
CA GLY A 99 -21.14 18.16 15.53
C GLY A 99 -20.13 18.40 14.41
N TRP A 100 -19.99 17.42 13.51
CA TRP A 100 -18.97 17.45 12.47
C TRP A 100 -19.43 16.85 11.15
N VAL A 101 -18.85 17.34 10.06
CA VAL A 101 -18.98 16.80 8.70
C VAL A 101 -17.59 16.69 8.11
N GLU A 102 -17.25 15.52 7.55
CA GLU A 102 -15.94 15.27 6.94
C GLU A 102 -16.06 14.77 5.51
N GLY A 103 -15.13 15.13 4.64
CA GLY A 103 -15.11 14.67 3.24
C GLY A 103 -14.65 15.75 2.26
N VAL A 104 -15.08 15.74 1.00
CA VAL A 104 -15.53 14.53 0.29
C VAL A 104 -14.30 13.67 0.04
N LYS A 105 -14.36 12.38 0.34
CA LYS A 105 -13.27 11.44 0.04
C LYS A 105 -13.45 10.81 -1.33
N GLU A 106 -12.49 11.02 -2.22
CA GLU A 106 -12.46 10.41 -3.57
C GLU A 106 -11.35 9.36 -3.79
N ALA A 107 -10.39 9.24 -2.86
CA ALA A 107 -9.35 8.21 -2.89
C ALA A 107 -9.20 7.54 -1.50
N ILE A 108 -8.77 6.27 -1.49
CA ILE A 108 -8.62 5.48 -0.25
C ILE A 108 -7.19 5.23 0.18
N THR A 109 -6.26 6.12 -0.16
CA THR A 109 -5.04 6.29 0.65
C THR A 109 -5.37 6.81 2.07
N GLN A 110 -6.55 6.47 2.60
CA GLN A 110 -6.97 6.66 3.96
C GLN A 110 -6.11 5.74 4.83
N GLY A 111 -5.52 6.32 5.87
CA GLY A 111 -4.65 5.61 6.79
C GLY A 111 -5.39 4.59 7.64
N ARG A 112 -4.73 4.13 8.70
CA ARG A 112 -5.27 3.13 9.65
C ARG A 112 -6.55 3.58 10.36
N ARG A 113 -6.82 4.88 10.36
CA ARG A 113 -7.74 5.57 11.24
C ARG A 113 -8.92 6.10 10.43
N ASP A 114 -10.11 5.69 10.82
CA ASP A 114 -11.33 6.26 10.28
C ASP A 114 -11.67 7.58 11.00
N VAL A 115 -11.71 8.71 10.27
CA VAL A 115 -12.01 10.01 10.89
C VAL A 115 -13.34 9.99 11.64
N GLY A 116 -14.37 9.40 11.04
CA GLY A 116 -15.70 9.39 11.61
C GLY A 116 -15.77 8.57 12.89
N VAL A 117 -15.10 7.42 12.93
CA VAL A 117 -15.05 6.59 14.16
C VAL A 117 -14.32 7.31 15.28
N PHE A 118 -13.21 7.99 14.99
CA PHE A 118 -12.49 8.76 16.00
C PHE A 118 -13.31 9.94 16.53
N MET A 119 -14.03 10.64 15.66
CA MET A 119 -14.89 11.75 16.06
C MET A 119 -16.12 11.28 16.86
N GLU A 120 -16.74 10.15 16.51
CA GLU A 120 -17.81 9.56 17.31
C GLU A 120 -17.28 9.14 18.69
N ARG A 121 -16.08 8.57 18.79
CA ARG A 121 -15.45 8.25 20.09
C ARG A 121 -15.09 9.49 20.91
N ALA A 122 -14.79 10.60 20.26
CA ALA A 122 -14.59 11.89 20.93
C ALA A 122 -15.90 12.52 21.45
N GLY A 123 -17.05 11.85 21.24
CA GLY A 123 -18.32 12.20 21.86
C GLY A 123 -19.19 13.17 21.06
N ARG A 124 -18.86 13.43 19.79
CA ARG A 124 -19.66 14.31 18.93
C ARG A 124 -20.31 13.57 17.76
N PRO A 125 -21.61 13.81 17.50
CA PRO A 125 -22.28 13.24 16.34
C PRO A 125 -21.78 13.86 15.05
N GLY A 126 -21.71 13.07 13.99
CA GLY A 126 -21.39 13.61 12.67
C GLY A 126 -21.59 12.63 11.53
N VAL A 127 -21.07 13.01 10.37
CA VAL A 127 -21.20 12.25 9.14
C VAL A 127 -19.98 12.41 8.24
N SER A 128 -19.47 11.29 7.73
CA SER A 128 -18.45 11.28 6.68
C SER A 128 -19.12 11.40 5.31
N ILE A 129 -18.39 11.94 4.33
CA ILE A 129 -18.81 12.05 2.93
C ILE A 129 -17.73 11.44 2.04
N CYS A 130 -18.11 10.53 1.15
CA CYS A 130 -17.22 10.00 0.11
C CYS A 130 -17.91 9.97 -1.25
N SER A 131 -17.15 9.72 -2.31
CA SER A 131 -17.74 9.32 -3.58
C SER A 131 -18.41 7.95 -3.46
N ASP A 132 -19.46 7.72 -4.23
CA ASP A 132 -20.19 6.44 -4.30
C ASP A 132 -19.29 5.24 -4.62
N VAL A 133 -18.29 5.41 -5.49
CA VAL A 133 -17.29 4.37 -5.81
C VAL A 133 -16.45 3.94 -4.60
N LEU A 134 -16.36 4.77 -3.55
CA LEU A 134 -15.59 4.49 -2.34
C LEU A 134 -16.42 4.01 -1.15
N GLU A 135 -17.74 3.95 -1.28
CA GLU A 135 -18.60 3.53 -0.19
C GLU A 135 -18.19 2.18 0.42
N PRO A 136 -17.93 1.11 -0.34
CA PRO A 136 -17.54 -0.17 0.24
C PRO A 136 -16.24 -0.09 1.05
N ALA A 137 -15.26 0.67 0.56
CA ALA A 137 -13.96 0.82 1.22
C ALA A 137 -14.07 1.66 2.49
N LYS A 138 -14.85 2.75 2.47
CA LYS A 138 -15.11 3.58 3.65
C LYS A 138 -15.88 2.81 4.73
N ARG A 139 -16.87 2.00 4.34
CA ARG A 139 -17.57 1.08 5.27
C ARG A 139 -16.62 0.05 5.88
N ALA A 140 -15.74 -0.53 5.07
CA ALA A 140 -14.74 -1.48 5.55
C ALA A 140 -13.71 -0.84 6.50
N LEU A 141 -13.35 0.43 6.28
CA LEU A 141 -12.48 1.18 7.18
C LEU A 141 -13.15 1.49 8.53
N ALA A 142 -14.43 1.88 8.51
CA ALA A 142 -15.21 2.09 9.73
C ALA A 142 -15.35 0.79 10.54
N ASP A 143 -15.61 -0.33 9.87
CA ASP A 143 -15.63 -1.67 10.49
C ASP A 143 -14.28 -2.06 11.08
N LEU A 144 -13.17 -1.82 10.36
CA LEU A 144 -11.82 -2.04 10.86
C LEU A 144 -11.54 -1.24 12.14
N ASN A 145 -12.04 0.00 12.21
CA ASN A 145 -11.90 0.83 13.41
C ASN A 145 -12.93 0.50 14.50
N GLY A 146 -13.79 -0.50 14.27
CA GLY A 146 -14.69 -1.08 15.25
C GLY A 146 -16.09 -0.48 15.27
N MET A 147 -16.47 0.39 14.33
CA MET A 147 -17.78 1.07 14.35
C MET A 147 -18.42 1.06 12.95
N PRO A 148 -18.95 -0.09 12.50
CA PRO A 148 -19.42 -0.29 11.12
C PRO A 148 -20.67 0.55 10.78
N ALA A 149 -21.41 0.98 11.80
CA ALA A 149 -22.60 1.81 11.66
C ALA A 149 -22.31 3.32 11.52
N ALA A 150 -21.05 3.75 11.53
CA ALA A 150 -20.70 5.16 11.37
C ALA A 150 -21.39 5.79 10.15
N ARG A 151 -22.04 6.95 10.33
CA ARG A 151 -22.87 7.56 9.29
C ARG A 151 -22.01 8.04 8.11
N LEU A 152 -22.50 7.77 6.91
CA LEU A 152 -21.83 8.06 5.65
C LEU A 152 -22.86 8.57 4.64
N VAL A 153 -22.50 9.62 3.92
CA VAL A 153 -23.23 10.14 2.76
C VAL A 153 -22.35 10.01 1.52
N THR A 154 -22.95 9.64 0.39
CA THR A 154 -22.24 9.50 -0.87
C THR A 154 -22.62 10.58 -1.86
N VAL A 155 -21.64 11.05 -2.64
CA VAL A 155 -21.85 11.88 -3.84
C VAL A 155 -21.51 11.07 -5.10
N PRO A 156 -22.15 11.32 -6.26
CA PRO A 156 -21.75 10.68 -7.50
C PRO A 156 -20.30 11.02 -7.85
N ALA A 157 -19.44 10.02 -8.00
CA ALA A 157 -18.00 10.23 -8.20
C ALA A 157 -17.71 11.09 -9.43
N THR A 158 -18.38 10.82 -10.55
CA THR A 158 -18.16 11.54 -11.82
C THR A 158 -18.53 13.00 -11.70
N ASP A 159 -19.73 13.30 -11.19
CA ASP A 159 -20.23 14.67 -11.08
C ASP A 159 -19.35 15.49 -10.12
N TYR A 160 -19.01 14.92 -8.96
CA TYR A 160 -18.10 15.55 -8.01
C TYR A 160 -16.72 15.82 -8.62
N CYS A 161 -16.12 14.83 -9.30
CA CYS A 161 -14.80 14.95 -9.91
C CYS A 161 -14.74 15.97 -11.05
N VAL A 162 -15.80 16.05 -11.86
CA VAL A 162 -15.93 17.06 -12.93
C VAL A 162 -16.10 18.46 -12.32
N ALA A 163 -16.84 18.57 -11.22
CA ALA A 163 -17.18 19.84 -10.60
C ALA A 163 -16.06 20.46 -9.72
N LYS A 164 -14.95 19.77 -9.45
CA LYS A 164 -13.94 20.17 -8.43
C LYS A 164 -13.40 21.61 -8.57
N ARG A 165 -13.51 22.22 -9.74
CA ARG A 165 -13.02 23.57 -10.06
C ARG A 165 -14.09 24.49 -10.63
N ASP A 166 -15.33 24.03 -10.66
CA ASP A 166 -16.44 24.75 -11.26
C ASP A 166 -17.58 24.82 -10.24
N ARG A 167 -17.82 26.03 -9.77
CA ARG A 167 -18.84 26.30 -8.77
C ARG A 167 -20.24 26.01 -9.30
N GLU A 168 -20.53 26.34 -10.55
CA GLU A 168 -21.85 26.11 -11.15
C GLU A 168 -22.14 24.62 -11.25
N LEU A 169 -21.11 23.81 -11.57
CA LEU A 169 -21.21 22.35 -11.58
C LEU A 169 -21.24 21.73 -10.17
N MET A 170 -20.58 22.35 -9.18
CA MET A 170 -20.53 21.81 -7.81
C MET A 170 -21.81 22.07 -7.02
N MET A 171 -22.48 23.20 -7.26
CA MET A 171 -23.74 23.54 -6.60
C MET A 171 -24.79 22.41 -6.65
N PRO A 172 -25.15 21.82 -7.82
CA PRO A 172 -26.11 20.72 -7.86
C PRO A 172 -25.61 19.45 -7.15
N VAL A 173 -24.29 19.19 -7.12
CA VAL A 173 -23.72 18.05 -6.39
C VAL A 173 -23.95 18.20 -4.89
N VAL A 174 -23.67 19.38 -4.32
CA VAL A 174 -23.89 19.67 -2.90
C VAL A 174 -25.38 19.64 -2.56
N ALA A 175 -26.21 20.29 -3.40
CA ALA A 175 -27.65 20.34 -3.19
C ALA A 175 -28.30 18.95 -3.16
N ALA A 176 -27.83 18.01 -3.99
CA ALA A 176 -28.36 16.65 -4.05
C ALA A 176 -28.14 15.84 -2.75
N VAL A 177 -27.16 16.22 -1.93
CA VAL A 177 -26.81 15.51 -0.68
C VAL A 177 -27.08 16.32 0.58
N PHE A 178 -27.42 17.60 0.44
CA PHE A 178 -27.61 18.53 1.55
C PHE A 178 -28.57 18.01 2.63
N ASP A 179 -29.78 17.58 2.26
CA ASP A 179 -30.76 17.08 3.24
C ASP A 179 -30.30 15.78 3.89
N LYS A 180 -29.55 14.92 3.18
CA LYS A 180 -28.97 13.70 3.76
C LYS A 180 -27.92 14.02 4.81
N ILE A 181 -27.10 15.05 4.60
CA ILE A 181 -26.10 15.52 5.57
C ILE A 181 -26.82 16.05 6.83
N VAL A 182 -27.84 16.89 6.64
CA VAL A 182 -28.63 17.42 7.77
C VAL A 182 -29.29 16.28 8.55
N SER A 183 -30.01 15.37 7.89
CA SER A 183 -30.60 14.19 8.51
C SER A 183 -29.59 13.33 9.25
N ALA A 184 -28.38 13.13 8.70
CA ALA A 184 -27.34 12.37 9.37
C ALA A 184 -26.86 13.05 10.67
N LEU A 185 -26.93 14.38 10.77
CA LEU A 185 -26.62 15.12 12.00
C LEU A 185 -27.77 15.10 13.01
N THR A 186 -29.02 15.11 12.53
CA THR A 186 -30.18 15.39 13.39
C THR A 186 -31.08 14.21 13.70
N ASP A 187 -31.25 13.28 12.76
CA ASP A 187 -32.21 12.20 12.91
C ASP A 187 -31.74 11.22 14.00
N PRO A 188 -32.62 10.81 14.94
CA PRO A 188 -32.26 9.88 15.99
C PRO A 188 -31.62 8.60 15.46
N LEU A 189 -30.73 8.00 16.26
CA LEU A 189 -30.13 6.72 15.93
C LEU A 189 -31.19 5.63 15.88
N THR A 190 -31.15 4.81 14.83
CA THR A 190 -31.92 3.57 14.73
C THR A 190 -31.41 2.50 15.70
N GLU A 191 -32.22 1.48 15.96
CA GLU A 191 -31.78 0.35 16.82
C GLU A 191 -30.64 -0.45 16.19
N GLU A 192 -30.56 -0.49 14.86
CA GLU A 192 -29.44 -1.10 14.15
C GLU A 192 -28.15 -0.31 14.34
N GLU A 193 -28.21 1.02 14.24
CA GLU A 193 -27.04 1.90 14.43
C GLU A 193 -26.48 1.81 15.86
N LYS A 194 -27.33 1.60 16.86
CA LYS A 194 -26.93 1.47 18.28
C LYS A 194 -26.37 0.09 18.61
N ARG A 195 -26.52 -0.90 17.73
CA ARG A 195 -26.23 -2.29 18.04
C ARG A 195 -24.72 -2.54 18.13
N SER A 196 -24.25 -2.88 19.33
CA SER A 196 -22.93 -3.47 19.55
C SER A 196 -22.98 -5.00 19.45
N PHE A 197 -21.97 -5.62 18.86
CA PHE A 197 -21.88 -7.07 18.70
C PHE A 197 -20.43 -7.54 18.53
N GLU A 198 -20.19 -8.83 18.74
CA GLU A 198 -18.93 -9.47 18.31
C GLU A 198 -19.16 -10.13 16.95
N MET A 199 -18.27 -9.86 16.00
CA MET A 199 -18.33 -10.46 14.67
C MET A 199 -18.11 -11.97 14.78
N GLN A 200 -19.16 -12.75 14.52
CA GLN A 200 -19.09 -14.21 14.52
C GLN A 200 -18.69 -14.73 13.13
N TYR A 201 -17.81 -15.73 13.11
CA TYR A 201 -17.43 -16.42 11.89
C TYR A 201 -17.17 -17.90 12.18
N ASP A 202 -17.61 -18.76 11.25
CA ASP A 202 -17.43 -20.20 11.36
C ASP A 202 -16.06 -20.62 10.81
N TYR A 203 -15.10 -20.83 11.71
CA TYR A 203 -13.76 -21.28 11.39
C TYR A 203 -13.62 -22.80 11.24
N SER A 204 -14.70 -23.58 11.29
CA SER A 204 -14.61 -25.03 11.12
C SER A 204 -14.19 -25.40 9.70
N ASN A 205 -13.58 -26.58 9.55
CA ASN A 205 -13.32 -27.18 8.25
C ASN A 205 -14.60 -27.22 7.40
N LYS A 206 -14.44 -27.06 6.08
CA LYS A 206 -15.54 -27.16 5.12
C LYS A 206 -15.45 -28.48 4.38
N VAL A 207 -16.61 -29.08 4.12
CA VAL A 207 -16.71 -30.39 3.46
C VAL A 207 -17.62 -30.25 2.24
N PHE A 208 -17.13 -30.72 1.10
CA PHE A 208 -17.85 -30.76 -0.16
C PHE A 208 -17.99 -32.21 -0.60
N THR A 209 -19.20 -32.63 -0.96
CA THR A 209 -19.44 -33.95 -1.54
C THR A 209 -20.01 -33.85 -2.96
N GLY A 210 -19.79 -34.88 -3.77
CA GLY A 210 -20.22 -34.90 -5.17
C GLY A 210 -19.94 -36.23 -5.85
N SER A 211 -20.37 -36.35 -7.10
CA SER A 211 -20.22 -37.56 -7.91
C SER A 211 -18.82 -37.74 -8.51
N SER A 212 -18.00 -36.68 -8.53
CA SER A 212 -16.66 -36.69 -9.12
C SER A 212 -15.71 -35.68 -8.45
N ILE A 213 -14.41 -35.86 -8.68
CA ILE A 213 -13.36 -34.92 -8.23
C ILE A 213 -13.58 -33.52 -8.81
N PHE A 214 -13.98 -33.46 -10.09
CA PHE A 214 -14.28 -32.19 -10.76
C PHE A 214 -15.41 -31.46 -10.04
N GLU A 215 -16.52 -32.15 -9.76
CA GLU A 215 -17.69 -31.54 -9.10
C GLU A 215 -17.36 -31.01 -7.70
N VAL A 216 -16.63 -31.78 -6.87
CA VAL A 216 -16.26 -31.31 -5.52
C VAL A 216 -15.26 -30.15 -5.58
N ASN A 217 -14.32 -30.16 -6.53
CA ASN A 217 -13.38 -29.05 -6.71
C ASN A 217 -14.09 -27.79 -7.19
N GLU A 218 -15.06 -27.91 -8.09
CA GLU A 218 -15.88 -26.79 -8.56
C GLU A 218 -16.71 -26.18 -7.41
N LYS A 219 -17.32 -27.01 -6.56
CA LYS A 219 -18.00 -26.52 -5.33
C LYS A 219 -17.04 -25.77 -4.41
N PHE A 220 -15.79 -26.22 -4.31
CA PHE A 220 -14.74 -25.52 -3.57
C PHE A 220 -14.35 -24.17 -4.21
N GLN A 221 -14.17 -24.10 -5.54
CA GLN A 221 -13.90 -22.82 -6.22
C GLN A 221 -15.05 -21.82 -6.01
N GLN A 222 -16.30 -22.27 -6.19
CA GLN A 222 -17.49 -21.45 -5.94
C GLN A 222 -17.57 -20.95 -4.49
N TYR A 223 -17.18 -21.80 -3.53
CA TYR A 223 -17.06 -21.39 -2.14
C TYR A 223 -15.99 -20.29 -1.96
N CYS A 224 -14.82 -20.43 -2.59
CA CYS A 224 -13.78 -19.40 -2.55
C CYS A 224 -14.23 -18.07 -3.17
N GLU A 225 -14.90 -18.10 -4.33
CA GLU A 225 -15.43 -16.91 -5.00
C GLU A 225 -16.48 -16.19 -4.14
N LYS A 226 -17.45 -16.95 -3.61
CA LYS A 226 -18.52 -16.41 -2.77
C LYS A 226 -18.00 -15.74 -1.49
N ASN A 227 -16.91 -16.26 -0.93
CA ASN A 227 -16.35 -15.80 0.35
C ASN A 227 -15.09 -14.94 0.21
N ALA A 228 -14.72 -14.54 -1.01
CA ALA A 228 -13.52 -13.76 -1.31
C ALA A 228 -12.25 -14.39 -0.69
N LEU A 229 -11.96 -15.64 -1.08
CA LEU A 229 -10.82 -16.45 -0.62
C LEU A 229 -9.79 -16.71 -1.74
N SER A 230 -9.97 -16.12 -2.92
CA SER A 230 -9.04 -16.24 -4.04
C SER A 230 -8.82 -14.88 -4.71
N ASP A 231 -7.79 -14.85 -5.54
CA ASP A 231 -7.38 -13.74 -6.39
C ASP A 231 -8.08 -13.75 -7.76
N GLY A 232 -9.18 -14.51 -7.90
CA GLY A 232 -9.87 -14.73 -9.17
C GLY A 232 -9.26 -15.82 -10.06
N LEU A 233 -8.08 -16.35 -9.70
CA LEU A 233 -7.50 -17.54 -10.31
C LEU A 233 -7.87 -18.79 -9.50
N ALA A 234 -7.91 -19.95 -10.16
CA ALA A 234 -8.15 -21.22 -9.48
C ALA A 234 -7.11 -21.47 -8.38
N VAL A 235 -7.57 -21.99 -7.24
CA VAL A 235 -6.74 -22.32 -6.07
C VAL A 235 -6.75 -23.81 -5.80
N LEU A 236 -5.67 -24.35 -5.23
CA LEU A 236 -5.67 -25.75 -4.76
C LEU A 236 -6.45 -25.87 -3.45
N PRO A 237 -7.24 -26.95 -3.25
CA PRO A 237 -7.89 -27.19 -1.97
C PRO A 237 -6.87 -27.39 -0.85
N PRO A 238 -6.91 -26.63 0.25
CA PRO A 238 -6.03 -26.81 1.39
C PRO A 238 -6.54 -27.96 2.27
N THR A 239 -6.42 -29.19 1.77
CA THR A 239 -6.80 -30.38 2.53
C THR A 239 -5.89 -30.55 3.75
N PRO A 240 -6.35 -31.21 4.84
CA PRO A 240 -5.50 -31.48 6.00
C PRO A 240 -4.17 -32.14 5.62
N GLU A 241 -4.19 -33.13 4.71
CA GLU A 241 -2.98 -33.80 4.21
C GLU A 241 -2.03 -32.83 3.49
N ALA A 242 -2.54 -31.97 2.61
CA ALA A 242 -1.70 -31.02 1.86
C ALA A 242 -1.07 -29.97 2.79
N VAL A 243 -1.77 -29.56 3.85
CA VAL A 243 -1.26 -28.61 4.83
C VAL A 243 -0.22 -29.26 5.73
N GLU A 244 -0.42 -30.50 6.18
CA GLU A 244 0.61 -31.25 6.91
C GLU A 244 1.88 -31.43 6.07
N TRP A 245 1.73 -31.74 4.77
CA TRP A 245 2.86 -31.80 3.85
C TRP A 245 3.57 -30.44 3.74
N MET A 246 2.83 -29.36 3.58
CA MET A 246 3.39 -28.00 3.52
C MET A 246 4.20 -27.65 4.78
N LEU A 247 3.68 -28.01 5.96
CA LEU A 247 4.32 -27.72 7.25
C LEU A 247 5.67 -28.44 7.44
N THR A 248 5.96 -29.52 6.69
CA THR A 248 7.30 -30.16 6.69
C THR A 248 8.42 -29.22 6.24
N GLY A 249 8.08 -28.10 5.61
CA GLY A 249 9.02 -27.07 5.16
C GLY A 249 9.67 -26.26 6.28
N THR A 250 9.07 -26.22 7.47
CA THR A 250 9.49 -25.35 8.56
C THR A 250 9.68 -26.08 9.89
N THR A 251 10.56 -25.56 10.74
CA THR A 251 10.75 -26.01 12.13
C THR A 251 9.86 -25.25 13.12
N TYR A 252 9.14 -24.21 12.69
CA TYR A 252 8.25 -23.47 13.57
C TYR A 252 6.99 -24.27 13.92
N PRO A 253 6.47 -24.14 15.15
CA PRO A 253 5.22 -24.79 15.51
C PRO A 253 4.04 -24.13 14.78
N ARG A 254 3.02 -24.94 14.48
CA ARG A 254 1.86 -24.54 13.64
C ARG A 254 1.09 -23.32 14.17
N ASP A 255 1.04 -23.16 15.49
CA ASP A 255 0.33 -22.12 16.22
C ASP A 255 1.18 -20.87 16.47
N LYS A 256 2.47 -20.87 16.07
CA LYS A 256 3.32 -19.68 16.17
C LYS A 256 2.69 -18.53 15.41
N VAL A 257 2.40 -17.45 16.12
CA VAL A 257 1.95 -16.18 15.55
C VAL A 257 3.15 -15.45 14.97
N ILE A 258 3.06 -15.12 13.67
CA ILE A 258 4.07 -14.36 12.93
C ILE A 258 3.77 -12.86 13.00
N GLY A 259 2.49 -12.48 12.92
CA GLY A 259 2.07 -11.08 13.01
C GLY A 259 0.56 -10.92 12.88
N LEU A 260 0.11 -9.66 12.91
CA LEU A 260 -1.28 -9.30 12.63
C LEU A 260 -1.36 -8.75 11.20
N MET A 261 -2.28 -9.28 10.41
CA MET A 261 -2.42 -8.94 9.00
C MET A 261 -3.61 -8.01 8.78
N TYR A 262 -3.34 -6.82 8.26
CA TYR A 262 -4.35 -5.89 7.78
C TYR A 262 -5.02 -6.41 6.48
N PRO A 263 -6.25 -5.97 6.14
CA PRO A 263 -7.06 -4.95 6.82
C PRO A 263 -7.63 -5.37 8.18
N LYS A 264 -8.26 -6.52 8.38
CA LYS A 264 -9.01 -6.80 9.63
C LYS A 264 -8.17 -7.24 10.85
N LYS A 265 -6.85 -7.06 10.82
CA LYS A 265 -5.91 -7.51 11.87
C LYS A 265 -6.07 -9.01 12.18
N GLY A 266 -6.18 -9.84 11.15
CA GLY A 266 -6.24 -11.29 11.35
C GLY A 266 -4.91 -11.86 11.81
N ILE A 267 -4.95 -12.88 12.66
CA ILE A 267 -3.79 -13.49 13.28
C ILE A 267 -3.10 -14.40 12.27
N ALA A 268 -1.89 -14.05 11.84
CA ALA A 268 -1.09 -14.83 10.90
C ALA A 268 -0.29 -15.91 11.65
N THR A 269 -0.89 -17.08 11.83
CA THR A 269 -0.17 -18.26 12.33
C THR A 269 0.58 -18.98 11.21
N VAL A 270 1.59 -19.79 11.56
CA VAL A 270 2.29 -20.66 10.60
C VAL A 270 1.31 -21.57 9.84
N GLU A 271 0.31 -22.14 10.51
CA GLU A 271 -0.73 -22.97 9.86
C GLU A 271 -1.56 -22.18 8.83
N LYS A 272 -1.98 -20.95 9.15
CA LYS A 272 -2.74 -20.10 8.21
C LYS A 272 -1.91 -19.66 7.01
N ILE A 273 -0.61 -19.42 7.21
CA ILE A 273 0.33 -19.15 6.13
C ILE A 273 0.50 -20.40 5.25
N ALA A 274 0.65 -21.59 5.86
CA ALA A 274 0.74 -22.86 5.14
C ALA A 274 -0.53 -23.17 4.32
N ILE A 275 -1.72 -22.91 4.86
CA ILE A 275 -2.99 -23.02 4.13
C ILE A 275 -2.98 -22.16 2.86
N SER A 276 -2.63 -20.87 2.98
CA SER A 276 -2.54 -19.96 1.83
C SER A 276 -1.44 -20.38 0.84
N ALA A 277 -0.32 -20.92 1.32
CA ALA A 277 0.76 -21.45 0.47
C ALA A 277 0.32 -22.69 -0.32
N VAL A 278 -0.46 -23.59 0.29
CA VAL A 278 -1.07 -24.72 -0.42
C VAL A 278 -2.02 -24.22 -1.50
N MET A 279 -2.91 -23.29 -1.18
CA MET A 279 -3.85 -22.72 -2.14
C MET A 279 -3.15 -22.09 -3.35
N ALA A 280 -2.00 -21.45 -3.14
CA ALA A 280 -1.16 -20.88 -4.19
C ALA A 280 -0.45 -21.95 -5.06
N GLY A 281 -0.37 -23.20 -4.58
CA GLY A 281 0.40 -24.26 -5.22
C GLY A 281 1.90 -24.20 -4.93
N ALA A 282 2.31 -23.61 -3.80
CA ALA A 282 3.70 -23.61 -3.35
C ALA A 282 4.17 -25.02 -2.99
N ARG A 283 5.47 -25.17 -2.72
CA ARG A 283 6.07 -26.39 -2.15
C ARG A 283 6.57 -26.13 -0.72
N PRO A 284 6.72 -27.17 0.12
CA PRO A 284 7.19 -27.01 1.50
C PRO A 284 8.52 -26.25 1.61
N GLU A 285 9.47 -26.48 0.69
CA GLU A 285 10.78 -25.80 0.72
C GLU A 285 10.67 -24.28 0.56
N TYR A 286 9.54 -23.77 0.06
CA TYR A 286 9.30 -22.33 -0.15
C TYR A 286 8.71 -21.67 1.10
N LEU A 287 8.08 -22.47 1.99
CA LEU A 287 7.33 -21.98 3.14
C LEU A 287 8.15 -21.08 4.06
N PRO A 288 9.43 -21.36 4.39
CA PRO A 288 10.24 -20.48 5.23
C PRO A 288 10.44 -19.09 4.62
N VAL A 289 10.58 -19.01 3.29
CA VAL A 289 10.68 -17.74 2.56
C VAL A 289 9.35 -16.98 2.67
N ILE A 290 8.22 -17.66 2.44
CA ILE A 290 6.88 -17.07 2.56
C ILE A 290 6.63 -16.57 3.98
N ILE A 291 6.93 -17.36 5.02
CA ILE A 291 6.83 -16.96 6.43
C ILE A 291 7.66 -15.72 6.70
N THR A 292 8.91 -15.68 6.21
CA THR A 292 9.81 -14.54 6.40
C THR A 292 9.24 -13.29 5.71
N ILE A 293 8.68 -13.40 4.50
CA ILE A 293 8.00 -12.27 3.84
C ILE A 293 6.81 -11.78 4.68
N ILE A 294 5.97 -12.69 5.18
CA ILE A 294 4.84 -12.32 6.05
C ILE A 294 5.34 -11.63 7.32
N GLU A 295 6.39 -12.14 7.96
CA GLU A 295 7.03 -11.51 9.12
C GLU A 295 7.53 -10.09 8.79
N THR A 296 8.12 -9.90 7.63
CA THR A 296 8.61 -8.59 7.18
C THR A 296 7.48 -7.59 6.99
N ILE A 297 6.40 -7.95 6.29
CA ILE A 297 5.30 -7.03 5.97
C ILE A 297 4.28 -6.84 7.11
N THR A 298 4.32 -7.71 8.13
CA THR A 298 3.49 -7.58 9.35
C THR A 298 4.29 -7.04 10.54
N ALA A 299 5.57 -6.71 10.34
CA ALA A 299 6.37 -6.06 11.37
C ALA A 299 5.68 -4.76 11.82
N LYS A 300 5.73 -4.46 13.11
CA LYS A 300 5.07 -3.28 13.70
C LYS A 300 5.47 -1.98 12.98
N ASN A 301 6.75 -1.91 12.61
CA ASN A 301 7.35 -0.79 11.91
C ASN A 301 7.24 -0.88 10.39
N PHE A 302 6.44 -1.80 9.83
CA PHE A 302 6.11 -1.82 8.40
C PHE A 302 4.74 -1.19 8.14
N ASN A 303 4.62 -0.36 7.10
CA ASN A 303 3.35 0.26 6.72
C ASN A 303 2.44 -0.71 5.94
N GLN A 304 1.86 -1.68 6.64
CA GLN A 304 1.02 -2.69 5.98
C GLN A 304 -0.23 -2.11 5.27
N PHE A 305 -0.67 -0.88 5.59
CA PHE A 305 -1.93 -0.35 5.09
C PHE A 305 -1.91 0.06 3.63
N HIS A 306 -0.78 0.62 3.18
CA HIS A 306 -0.62 0.97 1.79
C HIS A 306 -0.63 -0.28 0.91
N ILE A 307 0.08 -1.33 1.34
CA ILE A 307 0.20 -2.57 0.57
C ILE A 307 -1.11 -3.36 0.45
N VAL A 308 -2.05 -3.15 1.37
CA VAL A 308 -3.38 -3.81 1.31
C VAL A 308 -4.41 -3.02 0.51
N ASN A 309 -4.24 -1.71 0.31
CA ASN A 309 -5.25 -0.85 -0.34
C ASN A 309 -4.99 -0.62 -1.83
N GLU A 310 -3.79 -0.17 -2.20
CA GLU A 310 -3.52 0.31 -3.56
C GLU A 310 -2.08 0.04 -4.02
N ILE A 311 -1.12 0.33 -3.14
CA ILE A 311 0.31 0.11 -3.37
C ILE A 311 0.58 -1.40 -3.21
N LEU A 312 1.57 -1.95 -3.91
CA LEU A 312 1.95 -3.35 -3.73
C LEU A 312 3.30 -3.46 -3.01
N PRO A 313 3.54 -4.55 -2.28
CA PRO A 313 4.87 -4.83 -1.77
C PRO A 313 5.78 -5.26 -2.93
N VAL A 314 6.96 -4.66 -3.00
CA VAL A 314 8.08 -5.18 -3.77
C VAL A 314 9.01 -5.93 -2.80
N ILE A 315 9.33 -7.17 -3.16
CA ILE A 315 10.10 -8.08 -2.32
C ILE A 315 11.40 -8.41 -3.04
N PHE A 316 12.52 -8.22 -2.35
CA PHE A 316 13.84 -8.63 -2.81
C PHE A 316 14.33 -9.80 -1.97
N ILE A 317 14.95 -10.78 -2.62
CA ILE A 317 15.57 -11.93 -1.96
C ILE A 317 17.06 -11.90 -2.32
N SER A 318 17.91 -11.99 -1.30
CA SER A 318 19.36 -12.02 -1.42
C SER A 318 19.94 -13.17 -0.59
N GLY A 319 21.02 -13.77 -1.07
CA GLY A 319 21.76 -14.82 -0.36
C GLY A 319 21.64 -16.23 -0.96
N PRO A 320 22.36 -17.20 -0.38
CA PRO A 320 22.60 -18.52 -0.99
C PRO A 320 21.35 -19.42 -1.15
N ILE A 321 20.24 -19.13 -0.45
CA ILE A 321 18.98 -19.87 -0.60
C ILE A 321 18.43 -19.81 -2.03
N ILE A 322 18.77 -18.77 -2.78
CA ILE A 322 18.38 -18.55 -4.18
C ILE A 322 18.79 -19.74 -5.04
N LYS A 323 20.07 -20.13 -4.92
CA LYS A 323 20.66 -21.24 -5.67
C LYS A 323 20.15 -22.58 -5.18
N GLU A 324 19.98 -22.72 -3.87
CA GLU A 324 19.47 -23.95 -3.24
C GLU A 324 18.04 -24.27 -3.70
N LEU A 325 17.17 -23.27 -3.75
CA LEU A 325 15.77 -23.44 -4.16
C LEU A 325 15.55 -23.35 -5.68
N GLY A 326 16.56 -22.89 -6.44
CA GLY A 326 16.43 -22.66 -7.88
C GLY A 326 15.49 -21.50 -8.21
N LEU A 327 15.49 -20.43 -7.41
CA LEU A 327 14.76 -19.20 -7.70
C LEU A 327 15.27 -18.59 -9.01
N ASN A 328 14.37 -18.30 -9.96
CA ASN A 328 14.79 -17.69 -11.21
C ASN A 328 15.17 -16.23 -10.99
N ASN A 329 16.40 -15.90 -11.32
CA ASN A 329 16.97 -14.54 -11.30
C ASN A 329 17.56 -14.16 -12.67
N LYS A 330 17.23 -14.91 -13.74
CA LYS A 330 17.77 -14.72 -15.10
C LYS A 330 16.70 -14.25 -16.09
N ILE A 331 16.61 -14.87 -17.27
CA ILE A 331 15.64 -14.51 -18.30
C ILE A 331 14.22 -14.64 -17.74
N GLY A 332 13.41 -13.60 -17.92
CA GLY A 332 12.02 -13.61 -17.50
C GLY A 332 11.82 -13.76 -15.98
N TYR A 333 12.72 -13.24 -15.15
CA TYR A 333 12.61 -13.34 -13.67
C TYR A 333 11.34 -12.71 -13.07
N LEU A 334 10.71 -11.77 -13.80
CA LEU A 334 9.39 -11.18 -13.47
C LEU A 334 8.25 -11.74 -14.33
N ALA A 335 8.53 -12.71 -15.21
CA ALA A 335 7.56 -13.30 -16.11
C ALA A 335 7.02 -14.64 -15.53
N PRO A 336 5.84 -15.09 -16.00
CA PRO A 336 5.38 -16.44 -15.72
C PRO A 336 6.35 -17.53 -16.22
N GLY A 337 6.22 -18.74 -15.68
CA GLY A 337 6.96 -19.93 -16.14
C GLY A 337 7.83 -20.58 -15.08
N HIS A 338 8.08 -19.90 -13.96
CA HIS A 338 8.85 -20.44 -12.83
C HIS A 338 7.94 -20.60 -11.61
N ARG A 339 7.51 -21.83 -11.33
CA ARG A 339 6.57 -22.14 -10.24
C ARG A 339 7.00 -21.51 -8.92
N ILE A 340 8.28 -21.59 -8.56
CA ILE A 340 8.78 -21.03 -7.29
C ILE A 340 8.56 -19.51 -7.20
N ASN A 341 9.00 -18.74 -8.20
CA ASN A 341 8.80 -17.29 -8.24
C ASN A 341 7.31 -16.93 -8.17
N SER A 342 6.48 -17.57 -9.01
CA SER A 342 5.05 -17.26 -9.09
C SER A 342 4.29 -17.63 -7.82
N THR A 343 4.60 -18.78 -7.21
CA THR A 343 3.83 -19.29 -6.07
C THR A 343 4.23 -18.64 -4.75
N ILE A 344 5.48 -18.20 -4.56
CA ILE A 344 5.87 -17.41 -3.38
C ILE A 344 5.06 -16.12 -3.33
N GLY A 345 5.08 -15.35 -4.43
CA GLY A 345 4.37 -14.08 -4.46
C GLY A 345 2.85 -14.27 -4.42
N ARG A 346 2.29 -15.26 -5.12
CA ARG A 346 0.86 -15.58 -5.01
C ARG A 346 0.44 -16.04 -3.60
N ALA A 347 1.29 -16.81 -2.90
CA ALA A 347 1.03 -17.20 -1.52
C ALA A 347 0.96 -16.00 -0.56
N VAL A 348 1.82 -15.00 -0.76
CA VAL A 348 1.78 -13.74 0.01
C VAL A 348 0.46 -13.00 -0.23
N LEU A 349 0.02 -12.90 -1.48
CA LEU A 349 -1.29 -12.31 -1.81
C LEU A 349 -2.44 -13.08 -1.16
N LEU A 350 -2.45 -14.41 -1.25
CA LEU A 350 -3.49 -15.23 -0.62
C LEU A 350 -3.47 -15.10 0.90
N CYS A 351 -2.30 -14.91 1.53
CA CYS A 351 -2.24 -14.57 2.96
C CYS A 351 -2.98 -13.25 3.21
N MET A 352 -2.74 -12.20 2.42
CA MET A 352 -3.44 -10.91 2.58
C MET A 352 -4.97 -11.05 2.40
N ILE A 353 -5.42 -11.83 1.43
CA ILE A 353 -6.84 -12.10 1.17
C ILE A 353 -7.48 -12.89 2.31
N ASN A 354 -6.84 -13.98 2.72
CA ASN A 354 -7.41 -14.95 3.65
C ASN A 354 -7.20 -14.54 5.10
N ILE A 355 -5.95 -14.27 5.49
CA ILE A 355 -5.58 -13.90 6.86
C ILE A 355 -5.93 -12.44 7.12
N GLY A 356 -5.63 -11.54 6.18
CA GLY A 356 -5.93 -10.12 6.31
C GLY A 356 -7.41 -9.78 6.14
N TRP A 357 -8.22 -10.70 5.60
CA TRP A 357 -9.59 -10.44 5.15
C TRP A 357 -9.68 -9.38 4.05
N ARG A 358 -8.64 -9.28 3.21
CA ARG A 358 -8.63 -8.38 2.07
C ARG A 358 -9.59 -8.88 0.98
N ASP A 359 -10.78 -8.29 0.91
CA ASP A 359 -11.69 -8.50 -0.22
C ASP A 359 -11.20 -7.68 -1.44
N MET A 360 -10.81 -8.37 -2.51
CA MET A 360 -10.31 -7.72 -3.72
C MET A 360 -11.36 -6.85 -4.44
N LYS A 361 -12.65 -7.02 -4.16
CA LYS A 361 -13.71 -6.10 -4.65
C LYS A 361 -13.67 -4.74 -3.96
N ILE A 362 -13.02 -4.65 -2.80
CA ILE A 362 -12.93 -3.45 -1.96
C ILE A 362 -11.52 -2.87 -1.96
N TYR A 363 -10.49 -3.70 -2.05
CA TYR A 363 -9.09 -3.34 -1.76
C TYR A 363 -8.14 -3.43 -2.97
N SER A 364 -8.69 -3.45 -4.19
CA SER A 364 -7.92 -3.55 -5.44
C SER A 364 -7.77 -2.17 -6.12
N SER A 365 -7.07 -1.25 -5.46
CA SER A 365 -6.89 0.15 -5.90
C SER A 365 -8.21 0.91 -6.12
N PRO A 366 -9.01 1.16 -5.07
CA PRO A 366 -10.31 1.83 -5.23
C PRO A 366 -10.15 3.26 -5.73
N GLY A 367 -10.76 3.53 -6.89
CA GLY A 367 -10.59 4.79 -7.63
C GLY A 367 -9.40 4.80 -8.60
N GLY A 368 -8.56 3.77 -8.60
CA GLY A 368 -7.40 3.60 -9.48
C GLY A 368 -7.53 2.40 -10.44
N PRO A 369 -6.60 2.26 -11.40
CA PRO A 369 -6.65 1.21 -12.42
C PRO A 369 -6.16 -0.16 -11.94
N GLY A 370 -5.57 -0.26 -10.74
CA GLY A 370 -4.84 -1.44 -10.30
C GLY A 370 -3.53 -1.66 -11.07
N GLN A 371 -2.83 -2.78 -10.80
CA GLN A 371 -1.65 -3.18 -11.59
C GLN A 371 -1.51 -4.71 -11.73
N PRO A 372 -1.01 -5.23 -12.88
CA PRO A 372 -0.88 -6.68 -13.10
C PRO A 372 -0.01 -7.41 -12.08
N ALA A 373 0.93 -6.73 -11.42
CA ALA A 373 1.74 -7.35 -10.38
C ALA A 373 0.92 -7.77 -9.14
N ALA A 374 -0.34 -7.33 -9.03
CA ALA A 374 -1.22 -7.69 -7.92
C ALA A 374 -1.52 -9.20 -7.83
N TYR A 375 -1.35 -9.97 -8.92
CA TYR A 375 -1.65 -11.42 -8.93
C TYR A 375 -0.52 -12.30 -8.37
N ALA A 376 0.74 -11.90 -8.53
CA ALA A 376 1.89 -12.71 -8.13
C ALA A 376 2.97 -11.91 -7.38
N ASN A 377 2.66 -10.67 -6.97
CA ASN A 377 3.58 -9.70 -6.39
C ASN A 377 4.84 -9.45 -7.25
N GLN A 378 5.67 -8.49 -6.83
CA GLN A 378 6.97 -8.26 -7.44
C GLN A 378 8.03 -8.97 -6.59
N ILE A 379 8.40 -10.19 -6.98
CA ILE A 379 9.49 -10.95 -6.34
C ILE A 379 10.75 -10.81 -7.20
N ILE A 380 11.71 -10.06 -6.70
CA ILE A 380 13.00 -9.79 -7.33
C ILE A 380 14.05 -10.59 -6.58
N VAL A 381 14.89 -11.30 -7.34
CA VAL A 381 15.86 -12.22 -6.76
C VAL A 381 17.23 -11.83 -7.26
N GLU A 382 18.18 -11.66 -6.34
CA GLU A 382 19.54 -11.26 -6.68
C GLU A 382 20.23 -12.32 -7.54
N ASN A 383 20.91 -11.87 -8.60
CA ASN A 383 21.79 -12.68 -9.43
C ASN A 383 23.25 -12.49 -9.02
N GLN A 384 23.59 -13.06 -7.86
CA GLN A 384 24.92 -12.93 -7.27
C GLN A 384 26.03 -13.52 -8.16
N ASP A 385 25.73 -14.56 -8.94
CA ASP A 385 26.68 -15.20 -9.85
C ASP A 385 27.13 -14.27 -11.01
N GLU A 386 26.33 -13.25 -11.34
CA GLU A 386 26.59 -12.25 -12.39
C GLU A 386 26.76 -10.83 -11.81
N SER A 387 26.91 -10.71 -10.49
CA SER A 387 27.15 -9.43 -9.83
C SER A 387 28.66 -9.18 -9.72
N PRO A 388 29.16 -7.99 -10.12
CA PRO A 388 30.57 -7.62 -9.89
C PRO A 388 30.85 -7.20 -8.44
N TRP A 389 29.83 -7.13 -7.58
CA TRP A 389 29.91 -6.70 -6.19
C TRP A 389 29.39 -7.79 -5.24
N GLU A 390 29.70 -7.66 -3.96
CA GLU A 390 29.16 -8.49 -2.88
C GLU A 390 27.62 -8.43 -2.80
N SER A 391 27.00 -9.43 -2.17
CA SER A 391 25.54 -9.54 -2.14
C SER A 391 24.88 -8.41 -1.36
N TRP A 392 23.59 -8.15 -1.64
CA TRP A 392 22.78 -7.23 -0.84
C TRP A 392 22.73 -7.64 0.64
N ALA A 393 22.71 -8.94 0.95
CA ALA A 393 22.82 -9.45 2.31
C ALA A 393 24.14 -9.04 2.98
N GLU A 394 25.28 -9.31 2.34
CA GLU A 394 26.60 -8.94 2.87
C GLU A 394 26.77 -7.43 3.07
N GLN A 395 26.22 -6.62 2.15
CA GLN A 395 26.21 -5.15 2.27
C GLN A 395 25.45 -4.64 3.49
N ASN A 396 24.43 -5.37 3.90
CA ASN A 396 23.63 -5.05 5.08
C ASN A 396 24.16 -5.73 6.36
N GLY A 397 25.38 -6.28 6.31
CA GLY A 397 26.08 -6.85 7.47
C GLY A 397 25.70 -8.29 7.81
N TYR A 398 24.98 -8.99 6.93
CA TYR A 398 24.67 -10.41 7.11
C TYR A 398 25.81 -11.29 6.62
N GLY A 399 25.94 -12.49 7.20
CA GLY A 399 26.98 -13.44 6.84
C GLY A 399 26.79 -14.06 5.44
N PRO A 400 27.85 -14.62 4.84
CA PRO A 400 27.81 -15.20 3.49
C PRO A 400 26.90 -16.43 3.36
N ASP A 401 26.57 -17.09 4.47
CA ASP A 401 25.63 -18.21 4.55
C ASP A 401 24.19 -17.76 4.88
N GLU A 402 23.94 -16.46 5.10
CA GLU A 402 22.64 -15.92 5.45
C GLU A 402 21.88 -15.44 4.23
N SER A 403 20.62 -15.84 4.13
CA SER A 403 19.70 -15.32 3.11
C SER A 403 18.67 -14.41 3.74
N ILE A 404 18.38 -13.29 3.09
CA ILE A 404 17.46 -12.28 3.59
C ILE A 404 16.32 -12.01 2.62
N VAL A 405 15.21 -11.59 3.20
CA VAL A 405 14.11 -10.92 2.51
C VAL A 405 14.20 -9.43 2.83
N THR A 406 14.09 -8.60 1.80
CA THR A 406 13.91 -7.16 1.90
C THR A 406 12.55 -6.80 1.35
N ALA A 407 11.71 -6.11 2.12
CA ALA A 407 10.42 -5.61 1.64
C ALA A 407 10.41 -4.08 1.58
N CYS A 408 9.79 -3.55 0.54
CA CYS A 408 9.46 -2.14 0.40
C CYS A 408 8.10 -1.96 -0.27
N GLU A 409 7.58 -0.75 -0.20
CA GLU A 409 6.42 -0.32 -0.98
C GLU A 409 6.87 0.25 -2.33
N GLU A 410 6.09 0.02 -3.37
CA GLU A 410 6.33 0.61 -4.68
C GLU A 410 5.13 1.42 -5.18
N THR A 411 5.36 2.71 -5.43
CA THR A 411 4.39 3.61 -6.07
C THR A 411 4.74 3.91 -7.53
N GLY A 412 5.98 3.65 -7.96
CA GLY A 412 6.39 3.85 -9.34
C GLY A 412 7.50 2.90 -9.77
N ARG A 413 7.31 2.27 -10.93
CA ARG A 413 8.27 1.40 -11.62
C ARG A 413 8.63 1.97 -12.97
N PHE A 414 9.92 2.14 -13.19
CA PHE A 414 10.49 2.78 -14.36
C PHE A 414 11.51 1.86 -15.02
N GLY A 415 11.26 1.43 -16.26
CA GLY A 415 12.19 0.60 -17.02
C GLY A 415 13.04 1.46 -17.96
N PHE A 416 14.35 1.55 -17.73
CA PHE A 416 15.27 2.39 -18.50
C PHE A 416 16.67 1.76 -18.61
N ALA A 417 17.46 2.23 -19.58
CA ALA A 417 18.75 1.66 -20.01
C ALA A 417 18.64 0.19 -20.46
N THR A 418 18.41 0.01 -21.77
CA THR A 418 18.33 -1.29 -22.44
C THR A 418 19.60 -1.58 -23.21
N GLU A 419 20.14 -2.80 -23.07
CA GLU A 419 21.22 -3.29 -23.95
C GLU A 419 20.68 -3.90 -25.24
N CYS A 420 19.48 -4.51 -25.20
CA CYS A 420 18.99 -5.35 -26.30
C CYS A 420 18.51 -4.57 -27.54
N MET A 421 18.38 -3.24 -27.46
CA MET A 421 17.78 -2.43 -28.53
C MET A 421 18.43 -1.06 -28.74
N SER A 422 19.53 -0.75 -28.03
CA SER A 422 20.13 0.58 -28.05
C SER A 422 21.64 0.50 -28.26
N ASN A 423 22.15 1.31 -29.19
CA ASN A 423 23.59 1.56 -29.35
C ASN A 423 24.08 2.75 -28.50
N ALA A 424 23.31 3.14 -27.47
CA ALA A 424 23.70 4.21 -26.58
C ALA A 424 25.10 3.95 -25.97
N THR A 425 25.84 5.00 -25.64
CA THR A 425 27.09 4.84 -24.89
C THR A 425 26.79 4.56 -23.41
N PHE A 426 27.82 4.17 -22.65
CA PHE A 426 27.70 4.03 -21.19
C PHE A 426 27.28 5.34 -20.53
N GLU A 427 27.82 6.47 -20.99
CA GLU A 427 27.50 7.81 -20.50
C GLU A 427 26.03 8.14 -20.76
N GLU A 428 25.52 7.89 -21.97
CA GLU A 428 24.11 8.13 -22.31
C GLU A 428 23.16 7.25 -21.49
N ARG A 429 23.50 5.96 -21.26
CA ARG A 429 22.72 5.06 -20.39
C ARG A 429 22.74 5.53 -18.94
N SER A 430 23.91 5.91 -18.43
CA SER A 430 24.07 6.41 -17.05
C SER A 430 23.31 7.72 -16.83
N ALA A 431 23.32 8.63 -17.81
CA ALA A 431 22.54 9.86 -17.78
C ALA A 431 21.03 9.58 -17.79
N ASN A 432 20.57 8.61 -18.59
CA ASN A 432 19.15 8.22 -18.63
C ASN A 432 18.67 7.64 -17.29
N LEU A 433 19.48 6.82 -16.64
CA LEU A 433 19.17 6.27 -15.33
C LEU A 433 19.16 7.36 -14.25
N SER A 434 20.16 8.26 -14.29
CA SER A 434 20.26 9.41 -13.38
C SER A 434 19.06 10.35 -13.47
N ARG A 435 18.55 10.61 -14.69
CA ARG A 435 17.41 11.51 -14.91
C ARG A 435 16.14 11.13 -14.13
N LEU A 436 15.97 9.85 -13.77
CA LEU A 436 14.83 9.37 -12.96
C LEU A 436 14.83 9.89 -11.51
N PHE A 437 15.98 10.40 -11.05
CA PHE A 437 16.15 10.98 -9.73
C PHE A 437 16.03 12.51 -9.76
N SER A 438 15.85 13.11 -10.94
CA SER A 438 15.67 14.55 -11.09
C SER A 438 14.27 14.97 -10.69
N ARG A 439 14.07 16.26 -10.38
CA ARG A 439 12.76 16.87 -10.08
C ARG A 439 11.66 16.62 -11.14
N LYS A 440 12.04 16.22 -12.35
CA LYS A 440 11.17 15.93 -13.51
C LYS A 440 11.10 14.43 -13.83
N GLY A 441 11.79 13.59 -13.08
CA GLY A 441 11.91 12.16 -13.31
C GLY A 441 11.15 11.34 -12.28
N GLY A 442 10.68 10.18 -12.69
CA GLY A 442 10.16 9.18 -11.77
C GLY A 442 8.98 9.68 -10.92
N ILE A 443 9.02 9.39 -9.62
CA ILE A 443 7.97 9.76 -8.66
C ILE A 443 7.83 11.28 -8.45
N PHE A 444 8.90 12.05 -8.70
CA PHE A 444 8.90 13.50 -8.54
C PHE A 444 8.07 14.22 -9.60
N THR A 445 7.69 13.54 -10.68
CA THR A 445 6.75 14.08 -11.68
C THR A 445 5.38 14.40 -11.08
N GLY A 446 4.84 13.50 -10.25
CA GLY A 446 3.54 13.65 -9.60
C GLY A 446 3.62 14.24 -8.19
N PHE A 447 4.62 13.83 -7.40
CA PHE A 447 4.72 14.23 -5.99
C PHE A 447 5.60 15.46 -5.76
N GLY A 448 6.40 15.88 -6.73
CA GLY A 448 7.41 16.93 -6.54
C GLY A 448 8.59 16.45 -5.68
N MET A 449 9.63 17.29 -5.58
CA MET A 449 10.83 16.99 -4.81
C MET A 449 10.67 17.52 -3.37
N PRO A 450 10.81 16.68 -2.33
CA PRO A 450 10.62 17.11 -0.95
C PRO A 450 11.71 18.08 -0.47
N THR A 451 11.52 18.68 0.71
CA THR A 451 12.49 19.61 1.31
C THR A 451 13.72 18.90 1.83
N ASP A 452 13.56 17.75 2.46
CA ASP A 452 14.64 16.82 2.71
C ASP A 452 14.36 15.48 2.01
N GLY A 453 15.39 14.89 1.38
CA GLY A 453 15.27 13.62 0.66
C GLY A 453 15.08 12.39 1.58
N LYS A 454 14.73 12.59 2.86
CA LYS A 454 14.79 11.56 3.92
C LYS A 454 13.73 10.47 3.78
N ASP A 455 12.57 10.79 3.21
CA ASP A 455 11.43 9.87 3.12
C ASP A 455 11.31 9.18 1.76
N VAL A 456 12.14 9.57 0.79
CA VAL A 456 12.18 8.94 -0.53
C VAL A 456 13.00 7.65 -0.47
N ARG A 457 12.51 6.58 -1.09
CA ARG A 457 13.27 5.33 -1.28
C ARG A 457 13.43 5.07 -2.77
N HIS A 458 14.62 4.61 -3.12
CA HIS A 458 14.98 4.26 -4.48
C HIS A 458 15.59 2.87 -4.50
N MET A 459 14.99 1.95 -5.26
CA MET A 459 15.50 0.61 -5.44
C MET A 459 15.86 0.44 -6.92
N VAL A 460 17.14 0.31 -7.20
CA VAL A 460 17.71 0.16 -8.54
C VAL A 460 18.04 -1.31 -8.77
N VAL A 461 17.34 -1.92 -9.72
CA VAL A 461 17.62 -3.28 -10.20
C VAL A 461 18.36 -3.17 -11.52
N LEU A 462 19.66 -3.43 -11.47
CA LEU A 462 20.54 -3.39 -12.63
C LEU A 462 20.52 -4.76 -13.33
N HIS A 463 20.46 -4.74 -14.65
CA HIS A 463 20.84 -5.94 -15.39
C HIS A 463 22.37 -6.13 -15.35
N PRO A 464 22.88 -7.37 -15.42
CA PRO A 464 24.30 -7.70 -15.34
C PRO A 464 25.23 -6.83 -16.20
N THR A 465 24.95 -6.62 -17.49
CA THR A 465 25.83 -5.80 -18.35
C THR A 465 26.00 -4.37 -17.84
N MET A 466 24.92 -3.69 -17.43
CA MET A 466 25.06 -2.34 -16.83
C MET A 466 25.87 -2.39 -15.54
N ALA A 467 25.66 -3.38 -14.67
CA ALA A 467 26.44 -3.53 -13.45
C ALA A 467 27.94 -3.68 -13.74
N HIS A 468 28.30 -4.52 -14.72
CA HIS A 468 29.67 -4.68 -15.18
C HIS A 468 30.23 -3.41 -15.85
N GLN A 469 29.45 -2.67 -16.63
CA GLN A 469 29.91 -1.39 -17.21
C GLN A 469 30.25 -0.37 -16.12
N ILE A 470 29.41 -0.26 -15.08
CA ILE A 470 29.68 0.60 -13.91
C ILE A 470 30.95 0.14 -13.20
N ALA A 471 31.09 -1.16 -12.92
CA ALA A 471 32.27 -1.68 -12.23
C ALA A 471 33.56 -1.52 -13.06
N ASN A 472 33.50 -1.72 -14.39
CA ASN A 472 34.62 -1.52 -15.31
C ASN A 472 35.04 -0.05 -15.41
N ALA A 473 34.13 0.89 -15.15
CA ALA A 473 34.44 2.31 -14.98
C ALA A 473 35.12 2.63 -13.63
N GLY A 474 35.39 1.62 -12.80
CA GLY A 474 36.06 1.75 -11.51
C GLY A 474 35.13 2.14 -10.36
N MET A 475 33.81 2.11 -10.56
CA MET A 475 32.83 2.54 -9.56
C MET A 475 32.37 1.37 -8.69
N SER A 476 32.39 1.55 -7.38
CA SER A 476 31.62 0.73 -6.44
C SER A 476 30.12 1.08 -6.52
N LYS A 477 29.25 0.27 -5.88
CA LYS A 477 27.83 0.63 -5.70
C LYS A 477 27.69 1.99 -4.99
N ARG A 478 28.54 2.27 -4.00
CA ARG A 478 28.54 3.55 -3.27
C ARG A 478 28.89 4.72 -4.19
N ASP A 479 29.89 4.57 -5.03
CA ASP A 479 30.27 5.60 -6.01
C ASP A 479 29.15 5.82 -7.03
N PHE A 480 28.45 4.75 -7.43
CA PHE A 480 27.30 4.85 -8.32
C PHE A 480 26.13 5.60 -7.69
N ILE A 481 25.81 5.34 -6.41
CA ILE A 481 24.79 6.08 -5.67
C ILE A 481 25.21 7.55 -5.51
N GLN A 482 26.49 7.81 -5.20
CA GLN A 482 27.01 9.18 -5.10
C GLN A 482 26.91 9.91 -6.44
N TYR A 483 27.20 9.25 -7.56
CA TYR A 483 26.98 9.79 -8.89
C TYR A 483 25.51 10.18 -9.12
N LEU A 484 24.54 9.31 -8.77
CA LEU A 484 23.12 9.63 -8.88
C LEU A 484 22.73 10.85 -8.03
N TYR A 485 23.32 10.98 -6.84
CA TYR A 485 23.12 12.14 -5.97
C TYR A 485 23.67 13.42 -6.60
N ASP A 486 24.95 13.42 -6.99
CA ASP A 486 25.67 14.60 -7.48
C ASP A 486 25.02 15.17 -8.76
N GLN A 487 24.44 14.31 -9.60
CA GLN A 487 23.75 14.72 -10.81
C GLN A 487 22.37 15.36 -10.57
N ASN A 488 21.76 15.16 -9.39
CA ASN A 488 20.37 15.52 -9.15
C ASN A 488 20.16 16.45 -7.93
N VAL A 489 21.21 16.75 -7.17
CA VAL A 489 21.16 17.73 -6.09
C VAL A 489 20.94 19.14 -6.65
N ILE A 490 20.03 19.90 -6.02
CA ILE A 490 19.82 21.32 -6.29
C ILE A 490 20.50 22.07 -5.14
N ASP A 491 21.66 22.66 -5.41
CA ASP A 491 22.39 23.50 -4.46
C ASP A 491 22.66 24.86 -5.11
N TRP A 492 21.88 25.86 -4.71
CA TRP A 492 21.96 27.20 -5.31
C TRP A 492 23.36 27.80 -5.22
N ASP A 493 24.04 27.58 -4.09
CA ASP A 493 25.34 28.19 -3.82
C ASP A 493 26.46 27.55 -4.65
N ARG A 494 26.24 26.32 -5.15
CA ARG A 494 27.15 25.63 -6.08
C ARG A 494 26.83 25.83 -7.56
N MET A 495 25.63 26.31 -7.90
CA MET A 495 25.21 26.54 -9.29
C MET A 495 25.91 27.74 -9.94
N THR A 496 26.20 27.64 -11.24
CA THR A 496 26.65 28.78 -12.05
C THR A 496 25.52 29.78 -12.29
N PRO A 497 25.80 31.05 -12.66
CA PRO A 497 24.75 32.01 -13.02
C PRO A 497 23.80 31.49 -14.11
N GLU A 498 24.31 30.78 -15.10
CA GLU A 498 23.51 30.21 -16.20
C GLU A 498 22.57 29.11 -15.70
N GLN A 499 23.05 28.23 -14.80
CA GLN A 499 22.23 27.19 -14.19
C GLN A 499 21.11 27.77 -13.32
N ARG A 500 21.40 28.87 -12.61
CA ARG A 500 20.41 29.58 -11.77
C ARG A 500 19.31 30.20 -12.62
N GLU A 501 19.67 30.88 -13.71
CA GLU A 501 18.70 31.47 -14.64
C GLU A 501 17.87 30.39 -15.34
N ALA A 502 18.50 29.29 -15.77
CA ALA A 502 17.79 28.15 -16.33
C ALA A 502 16.78 27.55 -15.33
N LEU A 503 17.18 27.31 -14.07
CA LEU A 503 16.29 26.79 -13.03
C LEU A 503 15.10 27.72 -12.79
N LYS A 504 15.33 29.04 -12.70
CA LYS A 504 14.24 30.02 -12.52
C LYS A 504 13.26 30.01 -13.69
N ALA A 505 13.76 30.09 -14.92
CA ALA A 505 12.93 30.07 -16.11
C ALA A 505 12.11 28.78 -16.21
N GLU A 506 12.70 27.64 -15.86
CA GLU A 506 11.99 26.36 -15.84
C GLU A 506 10.89 26.31 -14.76
N LEU A 507 11.14 26.85 -13.57
CA LEU A 507 10.14 26.87 -12.49
C LEU A 507 9.00 27.85 -12.76
N GLU A 508 9.29 28.96 -13.43
CA GLU A 508 8.28 29.92 -13.88
C GLU A 508 7.36 29.28 -14.93
N GLN A 509 7.92 28.49 -15.85
CA GLN A 509 7.13 27.68 -16.78
C GLN A 509 6.35 26.58 -16.08
N GLU A 510 6.94 25.87 -15.12
CA GLU A 510 6.27 24.80 -14.40
C GLU A 510 5.15 25.30 -13.50
N ASN A 511 5.30 26.44 -12.81
CA ASN A 511 4.25 26.98 -11.95
C ASN A 511 2.97 27.34 -12.71
N THR A 512 3.05 27.61 -14.02
CA THR A 512 1.87 27.81 -14.87
C THR A 512 1.16 26.51 -15.26
N THR A 513 1.79 25.34 -15.06
CA THR A 513 1.29 24.02 -15.52
C THR A 513 1.20 22.96 -14.41
N ALA A 514 1.83 23.18 -13.25
CA ALA A 514 2.09 22.16 -12.22
C ALA A 514 1.14 22.22 -11.00
N HIS A 515 -0.11 22.67 -11.17
CA HIS A 515 -1.09 22.83 -10.08
C HIS A 515 -1.42 21.56 -9.26
N ASN A 516 -0.92 20.39 -9.66
CA ASN A 516 -1.19 19.10 -9.02
C ASN A 516 0.01 18.47 -8.29
N LYS A 517 1.18 19.13 -8.22
CA LYS A 517 2.33 18.60 -7.47
C LYS A 517 2.13 18.80 -5.97
N MET A 518 2.44 17.78 -5.17
CA MET A 518 2.31 17.83 -3.71
C MET A 518 3.37 18.75 -3.06
N TYR A 519 4.62 18.70 -3.55
CA TYR A 519 5.68 19.61 -3.16
C TYR A 519 6.03 20.53 -4.33
N VAL A 520 5.72 21.83 -4.20
CA VAL A 520 6.03 22.84 -5.21
C VAL A 520 7.28 23.60 -4.78
N LEU A 521 8.26 23.66 -5.66
CA LEU A 521 9.39 24.59 -5.55
C LEU A 521 9.06 25.80 -6.43
N SER A 522 8.84 26.96 -5.84
CA SER A 522 8.50 28.19 -6.57
C SER A 522 9.76 28.96 -7.00
N PRO A 523 9.66 29.89 -7.97
CA PRO A 523 10.75 30.82 -8.26
C PRO A 523 11.24 31.61 -7.04
N ASP A 524 10.38 31.89 -6.07
CA ASP A 524 10.72 32.64 -4.85
C ASP A 524 11.52 31.81 -3.82
N ASP A 525 11.48 30.48 -3.96
CA ASP A 525 12.30 29.55 -3.17
C ASP A 525 13.73 29.45 -3.70
N VAL A 526 13.99 29.95 -4.92
CA VAL A 526 15.22 29.77 -5.67
C VAL A 526 16.17 30.94 -5.41
N LYS A 527 16.79 30.89 -4.22
CA LYS A 527 17.64 31.95 -3.67
C LYS A 527 18.81 31.36 -2.86
N PRO A 528 19.80 32.18 -2.43
CA PRO A 528 20.91 31.74 -1.59
C PRO A 528 20.45 30.89 -0.40
N GLY A 529 21.15 29.77 -0.17
CA GLY A 529 20.79 28.78 0.85
C GLY A 529 19.78 27.70 0.40
N LEU A 530 19.25 27.72 -0.82
CA LEU A 530 18.44 26.62 -1.34
C LEU A 530 19.29 25.36 -1.52
N HIS A 531 18.91 24.29 -0.80
CA HIS A 531 19.47 22.97 -0.93
C HIS A 531 18.34 21.92 -0.98
N ARG A 532 18.29 21.10 -2.03
CA ARG A 532 17.34 19.98 -2.18
C ARG A 532 18.05 18.74 -2.70
N GLU A 533 17.83 17.63 -2.03
CA GLU A 533 18.50 16.36 -2.31
C GLU A 533 17.50 15.31 -2.83
N PRO A 534 17.84 14.51 -3.85
CA PRO A 534 16.96 13.45 -4.36
C PRO A 534 16.75 12.31 -3.34
N PHE A 535 17.72 12.16 -2.44
CA PHE A 535 17.75 11.32 -1.26
C PHE A 535 18.88 11.84 -0.37
N SER A 536 18.70 11.86 0.95
CA SER A 536 19.67 12.45 1.89
C SER A 536 20.62 11.44 2.53
N VAL A 537 20.34 10.14 2.37
CA VAL A 537 21.13 9.05 2.95
C VAL A 537 21.43 8.02 1.86
N PRO A 538 22.65 7.98 1.29
CA PRO A 538 23.02 7.04 0.22
C PRO A 538 22.74 5.57 0.57
N GLU A 539 22.89 5.18 1.83
CA GLU A 539 22.61 3.83 2.34
C GLU A 539 21.12 3.46 2.21
N HIS A 540 20.24 4.42 1.96
CA HIS A 540 18.82 4.21 1.70
C HIS A 540 18.51 3.94 0.23
N VAL A 541 19.51 3.82 -0.64
CA VAL A 541 19.34 3.41 -2.05
C VAL A 541 19.74 1.95 -2.20
N LEU A 542 18.77 1.08 -2.52
CA LEU A 542 19.02 -0.33 -2.77
C LEU A 542 19.54 -0.49 -4.19
N VAL A 543 20.68 -1.18 -4.38
CA VAL A 543 21.21 -1.54 -5.69
C VAL A 543 21.41 -3.05 -5.77
N MET A 544 20.63 -3.70 -6.62
CA MET A 544 20.65 -5.16 -6.80
C MET A 544 20.86 -5.52 -8.27
N VAL A 545 21.63 -6.57 -8.53
CA VAL A 545 21.78 -7.13 -9.88
C VAL A 545 20.77 -8.26 -10.06
N ALA A 546 19.97 -8.21 -11.12
CA ALA A 546 19.04 -9.28 -11.48
C ALA A 546 18.81 -9.35 -13.00
N GLY A 547 18.38 -10.51 -13.49
CA GLY A 547 18.16 -10.75 -14.89
C GLY A 547 19.34 -11.44 -15.58
N ALA A 548 19.24 -11.56 -16.90
CA ALA A 548 20.28 -12.16 -17.74
C ALA A 548 21.29 -11.13 -18.23
N GLY A 549 22.36 -11.60 -18.89
CA GLY A 549 23.45 -10.75 -19.39
C GLY A 549 22.97 -9.48 -20.11
N SER A 550 21.94 -9.56 -20.94
CA SER A 550 21.32 -8.42 -21.62
C SER A 550 19.87 -8.20 -21.16
N GLY A 551 19.45 -6.94 -21.05
CA GLY A 551 18.10 -6.59 -20.59
C GLY A 551 17.90 -5.12 -20.31
N ASN A 552 16.96 -4.83 -19.42
CA ASN A 552 16.62 -3.48 -18.95
C ASN A 552 16.90 -3.38 -17.46
N SER A 553 17.41 -2.24 -17.03
CA SER A 553 17.43 -1.89 -15.61
C SER A 553 16.07 -1.32 -15.20
N PHE A 554 15.68 -1.55 -13.96
CA PHE A 554 14.43 -1.03 -13.38
C PHE A 554 14.75 -0.16 -12.18
N VAL A 555 14.03 0.95 -12.03
CA VAL A 555 14.01 1.76 -10.82
C VAL A 555 12.62 1.70 -10.22
N TYR A 556 12.55 1.28 -8.97
CA TYR A 556 11.34 1.31 -8.15
C TYR A 556 11.50 2.47 -7.17
N GLN A 557 10.47 3.30 -7.01
CA GLN A 557 10.50 4.49 -6.15
C GLN A 557 9.27 4.59 -5.26
N THR A 558 9.46 5.15 -4.06
CA THR A 558 8.37 5.54 -3.15
C THR A 558 8.71 6.81 -2.37
N VAL A 559 7.73 7.68 -2.15
CA VAL A 559 7.82 8.89 -1.30
C VAL A 559 7.24 8.68 0.10
N VAL A 560 6.65 7.51 0.36
CA VAL A 560 5.94 7.21 1.62
C VAL A 560 6.66 6.23 2.52
N GLY A 561 7.73 5.57 2.05
CA GLY A 561 8.56 4.64 2.82
C GLY A 561 7.81 3.39 3.33
N SER A 562 8.52 2.28 3.48
CA SER A 562 7.92 1.05 4.06
C SER A 562 7.86 1.08 5.59
N THR A 563 8.47 2.07 6.25
CA THR A 563 8.61 2.14 7.72
C THR A 563 8.49 3.57 8.27
N SER A 564 7.81 4.42 7.52
CA SER A 564 7.71 5.85 7.79
C SER A 564 7.23 6.20 9.21
N SER A 565 7.40 7.47 9.55
CA SER A 565 6.77 8.16 10.70
C SER A 565 5.25 7.93 10.86
N HIS A 566 4.60 7.24 9.92
CA HIS A 566 3.17 6.88 9.90
C HIS A 566 2.82 5.57 10.62
N ALA A 567 3.80 4.73 10.98
CA ALA A 567 3.55 3.52 11.74
C ALA A 567 3.62 3.80 13.26
N GLU A 568 2.59 3.39 14.01
CA GLU A 568 2.59 3.46 15.48
C GLU A 568 3.81 2.72 16.05
N GLU A 569 4.48 3.33 17.04
CA GLU A 569 5.66 2.77 17.72
C GLU A 569 6.96 2.72 16.89
N VAL A 570 7.09 3.52 15.81
CA VAL A 570 8.38 3.66 15.11
C VAL A 570 9.16 4.86 15.65
N GLU A 571 10.16 4.60 16.50
CA GLU A 571 11.09 5.63 17.00
C GLU A 571 12.06 6.11 15.90
N GLU A 572 12.47 5.24 14.98
CA GLU A 572 13.36 5.56 13.86
C GLU A 572 12.91 4.86 12.55
N PRO A 573 12.55 5.61 11.50
CA PRO A 573 12.19 5.03 10.21
C PRO A 573 13.41 4.39 9.54
N ARG A 574 13.24 3.17 9.01
CA ARG A 574 14.26 2.42 8.26
C ARG A 574 14.01 2.49 6.75
N PRO A 575 15.06 2.48 5.91
CA PRO A 575 14.84 2.56 4.48
C PRO A 575 14.07 1.36 3.92
N TYR A 576 14.42 0.19 4.44
CA TYR A 576 13.90 -1.12 4.04
C TYR A 576 13.71 -1.99 5.28
N MET A 577 12.83 -2.98 5.16
CA MET A 577 12.73 -4.03 6.17
C MET A 577 13.46 -5.28 5.70
N ASN A 578 14.59 -5.56 6.34
CA ASN A 578 15.38 -6.77 6.15
C ASN A 578 15.05 -7.79 7.23
N LYS A 579 14.79 -9.04 6.83
CA LYS A 579 14.61 -10.19 7.74
C LYS A 579 15.41 -11.37 7.21
N VAL A 580 16.16 -12.04 8.08
CA VAL A 580 16.86 -13.29 7.74
C VAL A 580 15.84 -14.41 7.60
N ILE A 581 15.99 -15.23 6.56
CA ILE A 581 15.17 -16.43 6.36
C ILE A 581 15.62 -17.48 7.38
N ARG A 582 14.69 -17.88 8.26
CA ARG A 582 14.94 -18.80 9.37
C ARG A 582 13.87 -19.87 9.46
N GLY A 583 14.17 -20.91 10.21
CA GLY A 583 13.22 -21.96 10.54
C GLY A 583 12.89 -22.84 9.33
N ALA A 584 13.76 -22.92 8.33
CA ALA A 584 13.63 -23.90 7.27
C ALA A 584 14.03 -25.29 7.77
N ALA A 585 13.22 -26.31 7.47
CA ALA A 585 13.58 -27.69 7.78
C ALA A 585 14.33 -28.36 6.60
N LEU A 586 14.02 -27.93 5.37
CA LEU A 586 14.41 -28.61 4.14
C LEU A 586 15.58 -27.95 3.39
N THR A 587 16.02 -26.77 3.82
CA THR A 587 17.14 -26.04 3.19
C THR A 587 18.28 -25.81 4.18
N LYS A 588 19.52 -25.79 3.70
CA LYS A 588 20.71 -25.44 4.49
C LYS A 588 20.71 -23.96 4.82
N TYR A 589 20.43 -23.10 3.84
CA TYR A 589 20.61 -21.65 3.98
C TYR A 589 19.40 -20.93 4.59
N GLY A 590 18.34 -21.66 4.92
CA GLY A 590 17.23 -21.15 5.73
C GLY A 590 17.13 -21.78 7.14
N ARG A 591 18.05 -22.70 7.49
CA ARG A 591 18.04 -23.41 8.77
C ARG A 591 18.39 -22.50 9.95
#